data_AF-A0A3D3VRM8-F1
#
_entry.id   AF-A0A3D3VRM8-F1
#
_cell.length_a   1.000
_cell.length_b   1.000
_cell.length_c   1.000
_cell.angle_alpha   90.00
_cell.angle_beta   90.00
_cell.angle_gamma   90.00
#
_symmetry.space_group_name_H-M   'P 1'
#
loop_
_entity.id
_entity.type
_entity.pdbx_description
1 polymer ?
#
loop_
_entity_poly.entity_id
_entity_poly.type
_entity_poly.pdbx_seq_one_letter_code
_entity_poly.pdbx_strand_id
1 'polypeptide(L)'
;GDPGKLVGVGGTSSAAVMMMEKIPVDDYSPSRLHGRTVRSCDLDELARSVLTIPLEGRSAITGLEKKRADIIVAGLSVERALLGLLGVEEYTHSETDLLWALCNDMAAAMGSEAFSVRMP
;
A
#
# COMPACT_ATOMS: atom_id res chain seq x y z
N GLY A 1 -11.20 -21.44 0.95
CA GLY A 1 -10.07 -21.94 1.76
C GLY A 1 -9.57 -20.81 2.63
N ASP A 2 -8.81 -21.11 3.68
CA ASP A 2 -8.08 -20.07 4.43
C ASP A 2 -7.07 -19.40 3.49
N PRO A 3 -7.18 -18.09 3.22
CA PRO A 3 -6.29 -17.40 2.29
C PRO A 3 -4.84 -17.27 2.82
N GLY A 4 -4.58 -17.63 4.07
CA GLY A 4 -3.27 -17.46 4.69
C GLY A 4 -2.93 -15.98 4.90
N LYS A 5 -1.64 -15.65 4.96
CA LYS A 5 -1.19 -14.26 5.12
C LYS A 5 -1.38 -13.47 3.84
N LEU A 6 -2.10 -12.35 3.92
CA LEU A 6 -2.25 -11.40 2.82
C LEU A 6 -1.15 -10.35 2.84
N VAL A 7 -0.60 -10.07 1.67
CA VAL A 7 0.40 -9.02 1.46
C VAL A 7 -0.12 -8.05 0.41
N GLY A 8 -0.17 -6.77 0.76
CA GLY A 8 -0.58 -5.68 -0.13
C GLY A 8 0.62 -4.95 -0.71
N VAL A 9 0.70 -4.86 -2.02
CA VAL A 9 1.79 -4.21 -2.76
C VAL A 9 1.28 -3.07 -3.63
N GLY A 10 2.20 -2.26 -4.15
CA GLY A 10 1.92 -1.21 -5.11
C GLY A 10 1.33 0.05 -4.47
N GLY A 11 1.11 1.05 -5.32
CA GLY A 11 0.91 2.41 -4.86
C GLY A 11 -0.30 2.59 -3.93
N THR A 12 -1.42 1.90 -4.12
CA THR A 12 -2.62 2.09 -3.26
C THR A 12 -2.29 1.74 -1.82
N SER A 13 -1.70 0.57 -1.61
CA SER A 13 -1.26 0.14 -0.29
C SER A 13 -0.20 1.08 0.30
N SER A 14 0.80 1.52 -0.48
CA SER A 14 1.79 2.49 0.02
C SER A 14 1.13 3.81 0.43
N ALA A 15 0.20 4.34 -0.38
CA ALA A 15 -0.51 5.57 -0.06
C ALA A 15 -1.43 5.42 1.15
N ALA A 16 -2.08 4.25 1.33
CA ALA A 16 -2.87 3.96 2.51
C ALA A 16 -2.02 4.06 3.78
N VAL A 17 -0.86 3.38 3.80
CA VAL A 17 0.08 3.44 4.93
C VAL A 17 0.59 4.86 5.15
N MET A 18 1.00 5.58 4.11
CA MET A 18 1.45 6.97 4.22
C MET A 18 0.39 7.90 4.81
N MET A 19 -0.87 7.78 4.35
CA MET A 19 -1.98 8.60 4.84
C MET A 19 -2.41 8.25 6.27
N MET A 20 -2.34 6.97 6.66
CA MET A 20 -2.63 6.50 8.01
C MET A 20 -1.56 6.99 8.99
N GLU A 21 -0.29 6.85 8.63
CA GLU A 21 0.88 7.25 9.44
C GLU A 21 1.21 8.75 9.32
N LYS A 22 0.43 9.51 8.51
CA LYS A 22 0.62 10.95 8.25
C LYS A 22 2.03 11.31 7.78
N ILE A 23 2.62 10.46 6.96
CA ILE A 23 3.96 10.68 6.39
C ILE A 23 3.81 11.59 5.16
N PRO A 24 4.47 12.75 5.09
CA PRO A 24 4.51 13.56 3.88
C PRO A 24 5.13 12.79 2.71
N VAL A 25 4.65 13.02 1.49
CA VAL A 25 5.17 12.34 0.28
C VAL A 25 6.67 12.57 0.11
N ASP A 26 7.16 13.77 0.44
CA ASP A 26 8.58 14.13 0.34
C ASP A 26 9.46 13.39 1.38
N ASP A 27 8.86 12.83 2.44
CA ASP A 27 9.53 12.06 3.49
C ASP A 27 9.41 10.55 3.27
N TYR A 28 8.94 10.13 2.09
CA TYR A 28 8.78 8.72 1.74
C TYR A 28 10.10 7.95 1.86
N SER A 29 10.03 6.78 2.51
CA SER A 29 11.15 5.84 2.61
C SER A 29 10.63 4.41 2.68
N PRO A 30 11.03 3.49 1.78
CA PRO A 30 10.51 2.13 1.76
C PRO A 30 10.61 1.41 3.11
N SER A 31 11.67 1.66 3.88
CA SER A 31 11.90 1.05 5.19
C SER A 31 10.91 1.50 6.27
N ARG A 32 10.22 2.63 6.10
CA ARG A 32 9.16 3.09 7.01
C ARG A 32 7.81 2.43 6.73
N LEU A 33 7.57 2.03 5.48
CA LEU A 33 6.30 1.49 5.02
C LEU A 33 6.29 -0.05 4.96
N HIS A 34 7.41 -0.64 4.56
CA HIS A 34 7.51 -2.09 4.38
C HIS A 34 7.23 -2.84 5.69
N GLY A 35 6.41 -3.88 5.62
CA GLY A 35 6.02 -4.71 6.76
C GLY A 35 4.94 -4.09 7.66
N ARG A 36 4.39 -2.92 7.32
CA ARG A 36 3.31 -2.31 8.12
C ARG A 36 2.01 -3.09 7.95
N THR A 37 1.36 -3.39 9.06
CA THR A 37 0.02 -3.98 9.05
C THR A 37 -1.02 -2.91 8.72
N VAL A 38 -1.93 -3.23 7.80
CA VAL A 38 -3.10 -2.41 7.46
C VAL A 38 -4.34 -3.18 7.85
N ARG A 39 -5.08 -2.65 8.81
CA ARG A 39 -6.34 -3.25 9.26
C ARG A 39 -7.50 -2.78 8.41
N SER A 40 -8.45 -3.68 8.19
CA SER A 40 -9.71 -3.40 7.51
C SER A 40 -10.46 -2.23 8.12
N CYS A 41 -10.48 -2.11 9.47
CA CYS A 41 -11.12 -0.98 10.17
C CYS A 41 -10.45 0.36 9.85
N ASP A 42 -9.12 0.40 9.83
CA ASP A 42 -8.35 1.62 9.57
C ASP A 42 -8.50 2.03 8.09
N LEU A 43 -8.52 1.04 7.20
CA LEU A 43 -8.75 1.23 5.77
C LEU A 43 -10.17 1.75 5.49
N ASP A 44 -11.15 1.23 6.23
CA ASP A 44 -12.53 1.69 6.24
C ASP A 44 -12.66 3.15 6.67
N GLU A 45 -12.03 3.51 7.78
CA GLU A 45 -12.01 4.88 8.29
C GLU A 45 -11.31 5.83 7.33
N LEU A 46 -10.15 5.42 6.80
CA LEU A 46 -9.40 6.18 5.80
C LEU A 46 -10.27 6.43 4.57
N ALA A 47 -10.88 5.40 3.98
CA ALA A 47 -11.71 5.55 2.80
C ALA A 47 -12.89 6.50 3.04
N ARG A 48 -13.57 6.39 4.19
CA ARG A 48 -14.65 7.32 4.58
C ARG A 48 -14.13 8.74 4.71
N SER A 49 -12.97 8.95 5.35
CA SER A 49 -12.37 10.27 5.53
C SER A 49 -11.98 10.93 4.20
N VAL A 50 -11.46 10.16 3.24
CA VAL A 50 -11.07 10.67 1.93
C VAL A 50 -12.32 10.96 1.08
N LEU A 51 -13.38 10.15 1.23
CA LEU A 51 -14.66 10.33 0.53
C LEU A 51 -15.39 11.63 0.91
N THR A 52 -15.24 12.12 2.14
CA THR A 52 -15.85 13.39 2.56
C THR A 52 -15.14 14.63 1.99
N ILE A 53 -13.96 14.45 1.40
CA ILE A 53 -13.16 15.53 0.81
C ILE A 53 -13.43 15.59 -0.70
N PRO A 54 -13.91 16.73 -1.23
CA PRO A 54 -14.04 16.96 -2.68
C PRO A 54 -12.71 16.75 -3.40
N LEU A 55 -12.76 16.36 -4.67
CA LEU A 55 -11.57 16.03 -5.46
C LEU A 55 -10.49 17.13 -5.39
N GLU A 56 -10.91 18.39 -5.48
CA GLU A 56 -10.05 19.58 -5.47
C GLU A 56 -9.26 19.67 -4.15
N GLY A 57 -9.85 19.25 -3.04
CA GLY A 57 -9.25 19.26 -1.71
C GLY A 57 -8.37 18.05 -1.40
N ARG A 58 -8.52 16.94 -2.14
CA ARG A 58 -7.78 15.70 -1.85
C ARG A 58 -6.28 15.84 -2.02
N SER A 59 -5.83 16.69 -2.93
CA SER A 59 -4.40 16.95 -3.16
C SER A 59 -3.65 17.53 -1.95
N ALA A 60 -4.37 18.00 -0.92
CA ALA A 60 -3.81 18.50 0.34
C ALA A 60 -3.71 17.42 1.44
N ILE A 61 -4.19 16.20 1.20
CA ILE A 61 -4.12 15.11 2.18
C ILE A 61 -2.66 14.66 2.32
N THR A 62 -2.13 14.74 3.54
CA THR A 62 -0.79 14.25 3.87
C THR A 62 -0.66 12.76 3.53
N GLY A 63 0.41 12.39 2.79
CA GLY A 63 0.66 11.03 2.34
C GLY A 63 0.01 10.65 1.01
N LEU A 64 -0.80 11.54 0.42
CA LEU A 64 -1.41 11.33 -0.89
C LEU A 64 -0.68 12.11 -1.97
N GLU A 65 -0.13 11.41 -2.96
CA GLU A 65 0.40 12.06 -4.15
C GLU A 65 -0.69 12.79 -4.93
N LYS A 66 -0.41 14.04 -5.35
CA LYS A 66 -1.37 14.89 -6.06
C LYS A 66 -1.98 14.23 -7.29
N LYS A 67 -1.18 13.47 -8.05
CA LYS A 67 -1.61 12.77 -9.27
C LYS A 67 -2.53 11.58 -9.02
N ARG A 68 -2.75 11.21 -7.75
CA ARG A 68 -3.55 10.06 -7.34
C ARG A 68 -4.83 10.45 -6.62
N ALA A 69 -5.08 11.75 -6.46
CA ALA A 69 -6.22 12.30 -5.73
C ALA A 69 -7.59 11.88 -6.32
N ASP A 70 -7.65 11.71 -7.64
CA ASP A 70 -8.82 11.26 -8.39
C ASP A 70 -9.10 9.77 -8.23
N ILE A 71 -8.05 8.94 -8.18
CA ILE A 71 -8.19 7.48 -8.17
C ILE A 71 -8.12 6.83 -6.78
N ILE A 72 -7.63 7.53 -5.75
CA ILE A 72 -7.35 6.91 -4.44
C ILE A 72 -8.57 6.26 -3.80
N VAL A 73 -9.74 6.88 -3.90
CA VAL A 73 -10.99 6.34 -3.33
C VAL A 73 -11.35 5.01 -3.99
N ALA A 74 -11.18 4.90 -5.30
CA ALA A 74 -11.43 3.65 -6.03
C ALA A 74 -10.43 2.56 -5.58
N GLY A 75 -9.15 2.92 -5.47
CA GLY A 75 -8.11 2.01 -4.98
C GLY A 75 -8.42 1.46 -3.59
N LEU A 76 -8.68 2.34 -2.62
CA LEU A 76 -9.02 1.93 -1.24
C LEU A 76 -10.30 1.08 -1.21
N SER A 77 -11.28 1.39 -2.08
CA SER A 77 -12.51 0.60 -2.17
C SER A 77 -12.27 -0.83 -2.66
N VAL A 78 -11.33 -1.03 -3.58
CA VAL A 78 -10.94 -2.36 -4.05
C VAL A 78 -10.27 -3.16 -2.95
N GLU A 79 -9.31 -2.57 -2.23
CA GLU A 79 -8.64 -3.24 -1.10
C GLU A 79 -9.64 -3.63 -0.01
N ARG A 80 -10.57 -2.73 0.35
CA ARG A 80 -11.65 -3.01 1.32
C ARG A 80 -12.55 -4.14 0.85
N ALA A 81 -13.00 -4.10 -0.40
CA ALA A 81 -13.85 -5.14 -0.96
C ALA A 81 -13.13 -6.50 -0.95
N LEU A 82 -11.84 -6.53 -1.27
CA LEU A 82 -11.04 -7.74 -1.25
C LEU A 82 -10.93 -8.34 0.17
N LEU A 83 -10.62 -7.52 1.18
CA LEU A 83 -10.56 -7.99 2.57
C LEU A 83 -11.91 -8.56 3.02
N GLY A 84 -13.02 -7.88 2.70
CA GLY A 84 -14.36 -8.33 3.01
C GLY A 84 -14.75 -9.64 2.30
N LEU A 85 -14.38 -9.80 1.02
CA LEU A 85 -14.63 -11.02 0.25
C LEU A 85 -13.84 -12.22 0.77
N LEU A 86 -12.61 -11.97 1.26
CA LEU A 86 -11.74 -12.99 1.82
C LEU A 86 -12.04 -13.30 3.29
N GLY A 87 -12.86 -12.48 3.95
CA GLY A 87 -13.19 -12.65 5.38
C GLY A 87 -11.99 -12.43 6.30
N VAL A 88 -11.04 -11.59 5.90
CA VAL A 88 -9.82 -11.28 6.66
C VAL A 88 -9.85 -9.87 7.21
N GLU A 89 -9.22 -9.66 8.36
CA GLU A 89 -9.28 -8.38 9.07
C GLU A 89 -8.11 -7.46 8.75
N GLU A 90 -7.04 -7.96 8.13
CA GLU A 90 -5.82 -7.20 7.85
C GLU A 90 -4.99 -7.79 6.70
N TYR A 91 -4.06 -6.98 6.19
CA TYR A 91 -2.97 -7.42 5.33
C TYR A 91 -1.66 -6.73 5.76
N THR A 92 -0.52 -7.29 5.36
CA THR A 92 0.79 -6.66 5.56
C THR A 92 1.22 -5.93 4.29
N HIS A 93 1.52 -4.64 4.39
CA HIS A 93 2.04 -3.89 3.25
C HIS A 93 3.49 -4.27 2.95
N SER A 94 3.82 -4.40 1.66
CA SER A 94 5.19 -4.61 1.18
C SER A 94 5.57 -3.63 0.08
N GLU A 95 6.76 -3.05 0.24
CA GLU A 95 7.47 -2.26 -0.77
C GLU A 95 8.28 -3.09 -1.77
N THR A 96 8.24 -4.43 -1.66
CA THR A 96 8.84 -5.33 -2.64
C THR A 96 7.75 -5.92 -3.54
N ASP A 97 7.69 -5.45 -4.78
CA ASP A 97 6.66 -5.81 -5.76
C ASP A 97 7.28 -6.37 -7.07
N LEU A 98 6.55 -6.24 -8.18
CA LEU A 98 6.97 -6.69 -9.51
C LEU A 98 8.36 -6.19 -9.92
N LEU A 99 8.71 -4.94 -9.61
CA LEU A 99 10.00 -4.39 -9.99
C LEU A 99 11.14 -5.07 -9.23
N TRP A 100 10.92 -5.34 -7.94
CA TRP A 100 11.88 -6.06 -7.10
C TRP A 100 12.06 -7.50 -7.54
N ALA A 101 10.98 -8.18 -7.91
CA ALA A 101 11.05 -9.53 -8.47
C ALA A 101 11.92 -9.56 -9.73
N LEU A 102 11.73 -8.61 -10.65
CA LEU A 102 12.54 -8.52 -11.87
C LEU A 102 14.02 -8.25 -11.58
N CYS A 103 14.32 -7.32 -10.66
CA CYS A 103 15.70 -7.05 -10.23
C CYS A 103 16.37 -8.29 -9.65
N ASN A 104 15.64 -9.06 -8.84
CA ASN A 104 16.12 -10.30 -8.24
C ASN A 104 16.40 -11.37 -9.30
N ASP A 105 15.48 -11.57 -10.25
CA ASP A 105 15.66 -12.52 -11.35
C ASP A 105 16.89 -12.15 -12.21
N MET A 106 17.08 -10.86 -12.50
CA MET A 106 18.24 -10.38 -13.25
C MET A 106 19.55 -10.59 -12.47
N ALA A 107 19.58 -10.31 -11.17
CA ALA A 107 20.77 -10.55 -10.35
C ALA A 107 21.09 -12.04 -10.26
N ALA A 108 20.08 -12.89 -10.08
CA ALA A 108 20.25 -14.34 -10.03
C ALA A 108 20.86 -14.86 -11.34
N ALA A 109 20.42 -14.34 -12.49
CA ALA A 109 21.02 -14.66 -13.79
C ALA A 109 22.49 -14.21 -13.92
N MET A 110 22.93 -13.22 -13.15
CA MET A 110 24.32 -12.76 -13.05
C MET A 110 25.11 -13.45 -11.92
N GLY A 111 24.54 -14.45 -11.24
CA GLY A 111 25.18 -15.16 -10.13
C GLY A 111 25.29 -14.34 -8.85
N SER A 112 24.43 -13.34 -8.66
CA SER A 112 24.32 -12.52 -7.45
C SER A 112 22.88 -12.51 -6.93
N GLU A 113 22.64 -12.03 -5.71
CA GLU A 113 21.29 -11.73 -5.23
C GLU A 113 21.10 -10.20 -5.17
N ALA A 114 19.99 -9.70 -5.72
CA ALA A 114 19.62 -8.29 -5.61
C ALA A 114 18.95 -8.02 -4.25
N PHE A 115 19.76 -7.89 -3.20
CA PHE A 115 19.37 -7.27 -1.91
C PHE A 115 18.48 -8.04 -0.91
N SER A 116 18.54 -7.52 0.34
CA SER A 116 18.27 -8.15 1.65
C SER A 116 16.87 -7.97 2.23
N VAL A 117 15.94 -7.28 1.54
CA VAL A 117 14.58 -7.04 2.04
C VAL A 117 13.65 -8.03 1.34
N ARG A 118 13.15 -9.01 2.10
CA ARG A 118 12.24 -10.04 1.61
C ARG A 118 10.79 -9.61 1.83
N MET A 119 9.90 -10.20 1.05
CA MET A 119 8.46 -10.10 1.28
C MET A 119 8.14 -10.54 2.73
N PRO A 120 7.34 -9.75 3.48
CA PRO A 120 7.11 -9.96 4.90
C PRO A 120 6.17 -11.15 5.21
#